data_AF-A0A847QH23-F1
#
_entry.id   AF-A0A847QH23-F1
#
_cell.length_a   1.000
_cell.length_b   1.000
_cell.length_c   1.000
_cell.angle_alpha   90.00
_cell.angle_beta   90.00
_cell.angle_gamma   90.00
#
_symmetry.space_group_name_H-M   'P 1'
#
loop_
_entity.id
_entity.type
_entity.pdbx_description
1 polymer ?
#
loop_
_entity_poly.entity_id
_entity_poly.type
_entity_poly.pdbx_seq_one_letter_code
_entity_poly.pdbx_strand_id
1 'polypeptide(L)'
;MCLVEIALMQAERRKEQQHLAERLQLQWLEEGAALEKRRLKLHLTATYVAMKMGVSIGRLRRLEKGERVRERDRVLLIKSYENVLDYQEAMMVNEELTAEVLKLRSQLRSSSITVEIDGYRWSIPKAPQMHSVRKRSVI
;
A
#
# COMPACT_ATOMS: atom_id res chain seq x y z
N MET A 1 9.21 34.08 44.94
CA MET A 1 9.83 33.24 43.90
C MET A 1 11.29 33.67 43.77
N CYS A 2 12.25 32.83 44.11
CA CYS A 2 13.68 33.18 44.10
C CYS A 2 14.38 32.73 42.80
N LEU A 3 15.56 33.31 42.51
CA LEU A 3 16.34 32.96 41.31
C LEU A 3 16.70 31.47 41.24
N VAL A 4 16.85 30.81 42.40
CA VAL A 4 17.12 29.38 42.50
C VAL A 4 15.92 28.54 42.04
N GLU A 5 14.70 28.91 42.47
CA GLU A 5 13.47 28.27 42.01
C GLU A 5 13.29 28.43 40.49
N ILE A 6 13.55 29.62 39.95
CA ILE A 6 13.47 29.87 38.50
C ILE A 6 14.50 29.01 37.74
N ALA A 7 15.73 28.90 38.24
CA ALA A 7 16.78 28.10 37.62
C ALA A 7 16.45 26.59 37.66
N LEU A 8 15.91 26.09 38.77
CA LEU A 8 15.45 24.70 38.90
C LEU A 8 14.30 24.38 37.94
N MET A 9 13.27 25.25 37.88
CA MET A 9 12.17 25.10 36.92
C MET A 9 12.64 25.12 35.46
N GLN A 10 13.62 25.96 35.13
CA GLN A 10 14.20 25.99 33.78
C GLN A 10 15.02 24.73 33.47
N ALA A 11 15.70 24.14 34.46
CA ALA A 11 16.45 22.89 34.29
C ALA A 11 15.50 21.70 34.09
N GLU A 12 14.41 21.64 34.84
CA GLU A 12 13.35 20.63 34.69
C GLU A 12 12.70 20.72 33.29
N ARG A 13 12.28 21.91 32.86
CA ARG A 13 11.74 22.11 31.50
C ARG A 13 12.71 21.68 30.41
N ARG A 14 14.02 21.94 30.58
CA ARG A 14 15.05 21.49 29.62
C ARG A 14 15.13 19.97 29.56
N LYS A 15 15.09 19.28 30.70
CA LYS A 15 15.08 17.80 30.75
C LYS A 15 13.82 17.24 30.10
N GLU A 16 12.65 17.80 30.38
CA GLU A 16 11.38 17.37 29.77
C GLU A 16 11.41 17.54 28.25
N GLN A 17 11.92 18.67 27.76
CA GLN A 17 12.10 18.91 26.32
C GLN A 17 13.08 17.93 25.68
N GLN A 18 14.17 17.57 26.37
CA GLN A 18 15.12 16.56 25.90
C GLN A 18 14.46 15.18 25.78
N HIS A 19 13.77 14.73 26.83
CA HIS A 19 13.06 13.45 26.81
C HIS A 19 11.97 13.39 25.73
N LEU A 20 11.24 14.49 25.51
CA LEU A 20 10.27 14.56 24.44
C LEU A 20 10.94 14.45 23.07
N ALA A 21 12.04 15.18 22.86
CA ALA A 21 12.79 15.13 21.60
C ALA A 21 13.36 13.73 21.32
N GLU A 22 13.89 13.05 22.34
CA GLU A 22 14.37 11.67 22.25
C GLU A 22 13.25 10.69 21.86
N ARG A 23 12.09 10.78 22.51
CA ARG A 23 10.93 9.94 22.18
C ARG A 23 10.45 10.15 20.74
N LEU A 24 10.33 11.41 20.33
CA LEU A 24 9.94 11.73 18.95
C LEU A 24 10.97 11.20 17.96
N GLN A 25 12.26 11.34 18.24
CA GLN A 25 13.31 10.82 17.37
C GLN A 25 13.25 9.30 17.21
N LEU A 26 12.98 8.56 18.29
CA LEU A 26 12.79 7.11 18.23
C LEU A 26 11.58 6.73 17.37
N GLN A 27 10.44 7.39 17.55
CA GLN A 27 9.27 7.18 16.70
C GLN A 27 9.59 7.44 15.23
N TRP A 28 10.43 8.44 14.95
CA TRP A 28 10.78 8.78 13.58
C TRP A 28 11.66 7.73 12.91
N LEU A 29 12.59 7.15 13.67
CA LEU A 29 13.41 6.03 13.23
C LEU A 29 12.54 4.81 12.93
N GLU A 30 11.59 4.49 13.81
CA GLU A 30 10.69 3.34 13.64
C GLU A 30 9.79 3.48 12.42
N GLU A 31 9.14 4.64 12.24
CA GLU A 31 8.28 4.91 11.08
C GLU A 31 9.07 4.89 9.78
N GLY A 32 10.26 5.52 9.74
CA GLY A 32 11.13 5.51 8.56
C GLY A 32 11.57 4.10 8.17
N ALA A 33 12.00 3.29 9.15
CA ALA A 33 12.42 1.92 8.93
C ALA A 33 11.24 1.02 8.50
N ALA A 34 10.04 1.27 9.01
CA ALA A 34 8.84 0.54 8.60
C ALA A 34 8.50 0.78 7.13
N LEU A 35 8.57 2.05 6.68
CA LEU A 35 8.37 2.42 5.28
C LEU A 35 9.42 1.78 4.36
N GLU A 36 10.70 1.85 4.74
CA GLU A 36 11.78 1.20 3.99
C GLU A 36 11.55 -0.30 3.86
N LYS A 37 11.22 -0.97 4.96
CA LYS A 37 10.94 -2.41 4.98
C LYS A 37 9.77 -2.76 4.07
N ARG A 38 8.69 -1.98 4.09
CA ARG A 38 7.52 -2.19 3.22
C ARG A 38 7.88 -1.97 1.75
N ARG A 39 8.64 -0.91 1.42
CA ARG A 39 9.15 -0.68 0.07
C ARG A 39 9.98 -1.86 -0.46
N LEU A 40 10.88 -2.38 0.37
CA LEU A 40 11.74 -3.51 0.01
C LEU A 40 10.95 -4.80 -0.21
N LYS A 41 9.88 -5.04 0.58
CA LYS A 41 8.96 -6.16 0.36
C LYS A 41 8.24 -6.09 -0.99
N LEU A 42 7.94 -4.89 -1.46
CA LEU A 42 7.35 -4.65 -2.78
C LEU A 42 8.39 -4.60 -3.91
N HIS A 43 9.66 -4.92 -3.62
CA HIS A 43 10.76 -4.87 -4.57
C HIS A 43 10.93 -3.51 -5.28
N LEU A 44 10.52 -2.42 -4.62
CA LEU A 44 10.61 -1.08 -5.18
C LEU A 44 11.95 -0.42 -4.87
N THR A 45 12.52 0.27 -5.85
CA THR A 45 13.73 1.07 -5.62
C THR A 45 13.40 2.39 -4.93
N ALA A 46 14.33 2.89 -4.10
CA ALA A 46 14.21 4.21 -3.50
C ALA A 46 14.04 5.33 -4.55
N THR A 47 14.70 5.18 -5.72
CA THR A 47 14.58 6.11 -6.85
C THR A 47 13.17 6.15 -7.42
N TYR A 48 12.53 4.99 -7.60
CA TYR A 48 11.16 4.92 -8.09
C TYR A 48 10.19 5.63 -7.15
N VAL A 49 10.26 5.33 -5.85
CA VAL A 49 9.37 5.95 -4.86
C VAL A 49 9.62 7.46 -4.78
N ALA A 50 10.89 7.90 -4.79
CA ALA A 50 11.24 9.32 -4.78
C ALA A 50 10.66 10.06 -6.00
N MET A 51 10.74 9.45 -7.19
CA MET A 51 10.16 9.97 -8.41
C MET A 51 8.63 10.07 -8.32
N LYS A 52 7.95 9.04 -7.81
CA LYS A 52 6.49 9.04 -7.64
C LYS A 52 6.01 10.07 -6.62
N MET A 53 6.77 10.29 -5.56
CA MET A 53 6.50 11.32 -4.55
C MET A 53 6.87 12.73 -5.02
N GLY A 54 7.62 12.88 -6.12
CA GLY A 54 8.12 14.19 -6.57
C GLY A 54 9.18 14.79 -5.64
N VAL A 55 9.98 13.95 -4.97
CA VAL A 55 11.02 14.38 -4.02
C VAL A 55 12.41 13.91 -4.44
N SER A 56 13.45 14.61 -4.00
CA SER A 56 14.83 14.13 -4.21
C SER A 56 15.08 12.81 -3.46
N ILE A 57 15.87 11.92 -4.05
CA ILE A 57 16.24 10.64 -3.41
C ILE A 57 16.92 10.80 -2.04
N GLY A 58 17.72 11.86 -1.87
CA GLY A 58 18.36 12.17 -0.59
C GLY A 58 17.32 12.48 0.49
N ARG A 59 16.26 13.24 0.16
CA ARG A 59 15.16 13.54 1.08
C ARG A 59 14.41 12.27 1.50
N LEU A 60 14.17 11.35 0.56
CA LEU A 60 13.54 10.07 0.86
C LEU A 60 14.42 9.19 1.77
N ARG A 61 15.71 9.07 1.48
CA ARG A 61 16.65 8.30 2.33
C ARG A 61 16.76 8.86 3.75
N ARG A 62 16.72 10.19 3.90
CA ARG A 62 16.68 10.82 5.23
C ARG A 62 15.41 10.47 5.99
N LEU A 63 14.26 10.43 5.30
CA LEU A 63 13.00 10.01 5.89
C LEU A 63 13.07 8.54 6.35
N GLU A 64 13.56 7.64 5.50
CA GLU A 64 13.74 6.22 5.83
C GLU A 64 14.67 6.00 7.04
N LYS A 65 15.72 6.81 7.15
CA LYS A 65 16.66 6.78 8.28
C LYS A 65 16.19 7.52 9.53
N GLY A 66 14.98 8.08 9.55
CA GLY A 66 14.49 8.88 10.68
C GLY A 66 15.29 10.17 10.94
N GLU A 67 16.05 10.65 9.95
CA GLU A 67 16.81 11.88 10.08
C GLU A 67 15.89 13.11 10.14
N ARG A 68 16.42 14.21 10.70
CA ARG A 68 15.63 15.41 10.97
C ARG A 68 15.11 16.06 9.68
N VAL A 69 13.80 15.95 9.46
CA VAL A 69 13.04 16.70 8.45
C VAL A 69 12.17 17.73 9.18
N ARG A 70 11.84 18.86 8.54
CA ARG A 70 10.88 19.81 9.11
C ARG A 70 9.56 19.09 9.39
N GLU A 71 9.03 19.23 10.61
CA GLU A 71 7.88 18.46 11.09
C GLU A 71 6.63 18.63 10.21
N ARG A 72 6.38 19.85 9.72
CA ARG A 72 5.28 20.14 8.78
C ARG A 72 5.39 19.37 7.47
N ASP A 73 6.61 19.14 7.00
CA ASP A 73 6.85 18.42 5.76
C ASP A 73 6.81 16.91 5.99
N ARG A 74 7.16 16.45 7.19
CA ARG A 74 7.28 15.03 7.55
C ARG A 74 5.95 14.29 7.38
N VAL A 75 4.87 14.81 7.98
CA VAL A 75 3.55 14.17 7.91
C VAL A 75 3.10 14.01 6.46
N LEU A 76 3.30 15.05 5.64
CA LEU A 76 2.96 15.01 4.22
C LEU A 76 3.82 14.00 3.46
N LEU A 77 5.13 13.94 3.76
CA LEU A 77 6.05 12.99 3.13
C LEU A 77 5.70 11.54 3.47
N ILE A 78 5.38 11.25 4.73
CA ILE A 78 4.98 9.91 5.17
C ILE A 78 3.70 9.49 4.44
N LYS A 79 2.65 10.31 4.50
CA LYS A 79 1.40 10.02 3.79
C LYS A 79 1.59 9.86 2.28
N SER A 80 2.41 10.71 1.67
CA SER A 80 2.73 10.59 0.26
C SER A 80 3.49 9.30 -0.06
N TYR A 81 4.38 8.85 0.83
CA TYR A 81 5.10 7.58 0.68
C TYR A 81 4.11 6.42 0.80
N GLU A 82 3.30 6.39 1.85
CA GLU A 82 2.26 5.37 2.08
C GLU A 82 1.35 5.24 0.88
N ASN A 83 0.84 6.36 0.35
CA ASN A 83 -0.01 6.36 -0.85
C ASN A 83 0.67 5.69 -2.06
N VAL A 84 1.98 5.87 -2.25
CA VAL A 84 2.71 5.23 -3.36
C VAL A 84 2.80 3.72 -3.15
N LEU A 85 3.01 3.27 -1.90
CA LEU A 85 3.06 1.84 -1.58
C LEU A 85 1.68 1.19 -1.68
N ASP A 86 0.65 1.84 -1.13
CA ASP A 86 -0.74 1.38 -1.19
C ASP A 86 -1.20 1.25 -2.64
N TYR A 87 -0.87 2.23 -3.48
CA TYR A 87 -1.16 2.18 -4.91
C TYR A 87 -0.48 0.98 -5.59
N GLN A 88 0.79 0.74 -5.28
CA GLN A 88 1.52 -0.39 -5.86
C GLN A 88 0.93 -1.73 -5.44
N GLU A 89 0.58 -1.89 -4.17
CA GLU A 89 -0.09 -3.10 -3.66
C GLU A 89 -1.42 -3.34 -4.34
N ALA A 90 -2.26 -2.30 -4.45
CA ALA A 90 -3.53 -2.38 -5.15
C ALA A 90 -3.36 -2.74 -6.64
N MET A 91 -2.32 -2.22 -7.29
CA MET A 91 -2.00 -2.53 -8.69
C MET A 91 -1.66 -4.02 -8.88
N MET A 92 -0.82 -4.58 -8.00
CA MET A 92 -0.46 -6.01 -8.05
C MET A 92 -1.69 -6.92 -7.90
N VAL A 93 -2.56 -6.62 -6.92
CA VAL A 93 -3.82 -7.37 -6.72
C VAL A 93 -4.73 -7.26 -7.95
N ASN A 94 -4.81 -6.07 -8.55
CA ASN A 94 -5.65 -5.86 -9.72
C ASN A 94 -5.14 -6.62 -10.96
N GLU A 95 -3.81 -6.72 -11.13
CA GLU A 95 -3.19 -7.52 -12.18
C GLU A 95 -3.52 -9.01 -12.03
N GLU A 96 -3.42 -9.55 -10.81
CA GLU A 96 -3.80 -10.94 -10.49
C GLU A 96 -5.27 -11.22 -10.79
N LEU A 97 -6.17 -10.34 -10.32
CA LEU A 97 -7.60 -10.45 -10.57
C LEU A 97 -7.93 -10.36 -12.07
N THR A 98 -7.25 -9.48 -12.80
CA THR A 98 -7.45 -9.34 -14.25
C THR A 98 -7.05 -10.61 -15.00
N ALA A 99 -5.93 -11.23 -14.61
CA ALA A 99 -5.49 -12.50 -15.17
C ALA A 99 -6.49 -13.63 -14.89
N GLU A 100 -7.04 -13.69 -13.67
CA GLU A 100 -8.06 -14.67 -13.30
C GLU A 100 -9.37 -14.47 -14.09
N VAL A 101 -9.84 -13.23 -14.21
CA VAL A 101 -11.03 -12.91 -15.02
C VAL A 101 -10.83 -13.31 -16.48
N LEU A 102 -9.63 -13.10 -17.04
CA LEU A 102 -9.32 -13.54 -18.40
C LEU A 102 -9.33 -15.07 -18.53
N LYS A 103 -8.78 -15.78 -17.55
CA LYS A 103 -8.81 -17.25 -17.50
C LYS A 103 -10.24 -17.79 -17.41
N LEU A 104 -11.08 -17.22 -16.55
CA LEU A 104 -12.49 -17.60 -16.44
C LEU A 104 -13.26 -17.28 -17.73
N ARG A 105 -12.99 -16.13 -18.34
CA ARG A 105 -13.60 -15.75 -19.64
C ARG A 105 -13.18 -16.69 -20.76
N SER A 106 -11.92 -17.13 -20.82
CA SER A 106 -11.47 -18.09 -21.85
C SER A 106 -12.13 -19.45 -21.64
N GLN A 107 -12.23 -19.92 -20.39
CA GLN A 107 -12.99 -21.12 -20.03
C GLN A 107 -14.47 -21.00 -20.35
N LEU A 108 -15.07 -19.81 -20.22
CA LEU A 108 -16.47 -19.56 -20.58
C LEU A 108 -16.68 -19.48 -22.10
N ARG A 109 -15.69 -19.01 -22.87
CA ARG A 109 -15.73 -18.99 -24.34
C ARG A 109 -15.53 -20.36 -24.99
N SER A 110 -14.94 -21.34 -24.31
CA SER A 110 -14.85 -22.69 -24.87
C SER A 110 -16.24 -23.22 -25.18
N SER A 111 -16.44 -23.77 -26.38
CA SER A 111 -17.73 -24.31 -26.82
C SER A 111 -18.15 -25.56 -26.04
N SER A 112 -17.25 -26.14 -25.24
CA SER A 112 -17.54 -27.27 -24.36
C SER A 112 -16.92 -27.10 -22.97
N ILE A 113 -17.57 -27.70 -21.98
CA ILE A 113 -17.08 -27.89 -20.61
C ILE A 113 -16.53 -29.32 -20.55
N THR A 114 -15.29 -29.47 -20.10
CA THR A 114 -14.73 -30.79 -19.85
C THR A 114 -14.90 -31.16 -18.39
N VAL A 115 -15.49 -32.32 -18.09
CA VAL A 115 -15.73 -32.84 -16.74
C VAL A 115 -15.15 -34.24 -16.64
N GLU A 116 -14.57 -34.59 -15.50
CA GLU A 116 -14.00 -35.92 -15.26
C GLU A 116 -14.85 -36.65 -14.21
N ILE A 117 -15.42 -37.80 -14.57
CA ILE A 117 -16.30 -38.61 -13.72
C ILE A 117 -15.83 -40.06 -13.85
N ASP A 118 -15.51 -40.70 -12.72
CA ASP A 118 -15.06 -42.09 -12.63
C ASP A 118 -13.88 -42.45 -13.55
N GLY A 119 -12.92 -41.52 -13.72
CA GLY A 119 -11.75 -41.70 -14.59
C GLY A 119 -12.02 -41.51 -16.08
N TYR A 120 -13.24 -41.11 -16.48
CA TYR A 120 -13.59 -40.79 -17.85
C TYR A 120 -13.76 -39.28 -18.04
N ARG A 121 -13.17 -38.76 -19.12
CA ARG A 121 -13.22 -37.33 -19.46
C ARG A 121 -14.33 -37.06 -20.47
N TRP A 122 -15.36 -36.34 -20.03
CA TRP A 122 -16.54 -35.96 -20.81
C TRP A 122 -16.39 -34.52 -21.32
N SER A 123 -16.64 -34.28 -22.60
CA SER A 123 -16.71 -32.92 -23.18
C SER A 123 -18.15 -32.57 -23.51
N ILE A 124 -18.80 -31.81 -22.63
CA ILE A 124 -20.20 -31.40 -22.76
C ILE A 124 -20.25 -30.07 -23.53
N PRO A 125 -20.81 -30.01 -24.75
CA PRO A 125 -20.99 -28.74 -25.45
C PRO A 125 -21.89 -27.81 -24.65
N LYS A 126 -21.50 -26.54 -24.52
CA LYS A 126 -22.34 -25.52 -23.87
C LYS A 126 -23.57 -25.30 -24.74
N ALA A 127 -24.75 -25.34 -24.13
CA ALA A 127 -25.99 -25.04 -24.82
C ALA A 127 -25.87 -23.66 -25.52
N PRO A 128 -26.35 -23.50 -26.76
CA PRO A 128 -26.41 -22.19 -27.40
C PRO A 128 -27.18 -21.26 -26.47
N GLN A 129 -26.70 -20.02 -26.28
CA GLN A 129 -27.40 -19.04 -25.46
C GLN A 129 -28.83 -18.93 -25.95
N MET A 130 -29.78 -19.55 -25.25
CA MET A 130 -31.20 -19.34 -25.53
C MET A 130 -31.46 -17.89 -25.19
N HIS A 131 -31.47 -17.02 -26.20
CA HIS A 131 -32.01 -15.69 -26.04
C HIS A 131 -33.39 -15.86 -25.42
N SER A 132 -33.60 -15.26 -24.25
CA SER A 132 -34.92 -15.25 -23.64
C SER A 132 -35.84 -14.56 -24.65
N VAL A 133 -36.63 -15.38 -25.35
CA VAL A 133 -37.70 -14.88 -26.19
C VAL A 133 -38.61 -14.13 -25.23
N ARG A 134 -38.50 -12.79 -25.21
CA ARG A 134 -39.47 -11.92 -24.55
C ARG A 134 -40.81 -12.28 -25.16
N LYS A 135 -41.58 -13.13 -24.48
CA LYS A 135 -42.99 -13.34 -24.80
C LYS A 135 -43.65 -11.98 -24.61
N ARG A 136 -43.93 -11.28 -25.70
CA ARG A 136 -44.89 -10.18 -25.68
C ARG A 136 -46.20 -10.81 -25.25
N SER A 137 -46.60 -10.60 -24.00
CA SER A 137 -47.98 -10.80 -23.58
C SER A 137 -48.82 -9.83 -24.41
N VAL A 138 -49.58 -10.38 -25.35
CA VAL A 138 -50.65 -9.65 -26.03
C VAL A 138 -51.75 -9.47 -25.00
N ILE A 139 -52.14 -8.22 -24.79
CA ILE A 139 -53.26 -7.78 -23.94
C ILE A 139 -54.57 -8.17 -24.63
#